data_AF-A0A970GWU5-F1
#
_entry.id   AF-A0A970GWU5-F1
#
_cell.length_a   1.000
_cell.length_b   1.000
_cell.length_c   1.000
_cell.angle_alpha   90.00
_cell.angle_beta   90.00
_cell.angle_gamma   90.00
#
_symmetry.space_group_name_H-M   'P 1'
#
loop_
_entity.id
_entity.type
_entity.pdbx_description
1 polymer ?
#
loop_
_entity_poly.entity_id
_entity_poly.type
_entity_poly.pdbx_seq_one_letter_code
_entity_poly.pdbx_strand_id
1 'polypeptide(L)'
;MGWKLYKYNVNGTWDLWREGNGNTIADYEHPGVFTRIEWLWTESFKCTAVASGQGSVDKTSEWHARGDTFTVSATPSNGWVFACWTGSVPKSKVVDNPLVLEVSDSINVTSVFVVAGSVAYWTGAGTNALASNPANWRDGEQPFHMQTIAFGAEGADKPMTWDLDIAPGGWVQTNYNSVVTFNTVYPDAGLGDFTILLINGDVNLQSGSWTHLVNKTGQFYRLNVRVGGDMAIGPAAAIDVAALGYSQLCLDGGVAKTSANE
;
A
#
# COMPACT_ATOMS: atom_id res chain seq x y z
N MET A 1 0.29 32.35 12.77
CA MET A 1 -0.50 32.78 13.94
C MET A 1 -0.49 34.29 14.06
N GLY A 2 -1.62 34.88 14.40
CA GLY A 2 -1.76 36.32 14.63
C GLY A 2 -3.04 36.65 15.38
N TRP A 3 -3.41 37.92 15.41
CA TRP A 3 -4.62 38.38 16.06
C TRP A 3 -5.18 39.62 15.35
N LYS A 4 -6.50 39.79 15.46
CA LYS A 4 -7.23 41.00 15.09
C LYS A 4 -7.94 41.55 16.31
N LEU A 5 -7.83 42.85 16.53
CA LEU A 5 -8.46 43.57 17.62
C LEU A 5 -9.45 44.57 17.02
N TYR A 6 -10.69 44.50 17.47
CA TYR A 6 -11.77 45.35 17.02
C TYR A 6 -12.23 46.26 18.16
N LYS A 7 -12.70 47.45 17.79
CA LYS A 7 -13.35 48.40 18.69
C LYS A 7 -14.81 48.60 18.30
N TYR A 8 -15.68 48.75 19.28
CA TYR A 8 -17.10 49.02 19.06
C TYR A 8 -17.33 50.52 18.87
N ASN A 9 -18.01 50.87 17.79
CA ASN A 9 -18.30 52.23 17.41
C ASN A 9 -19.67 52.70 17.92
N VAL A 10 -19.81 54.03 18.02
CA VAL A 10 -21.07 54.70 18.38
C VAL A 10 -22.21 54.43 17.39
N ASN A 11 -21.91 54.06 16.15
CA ASN A 11 -22.90 53.69 15.12
C ASN A 11 -23.34 52.21 15.22
N GLY A 12 -22.90 51.48 16.24
CA GLY A 12 -23.28 50.08 16.47
C GLY A 12 -22.46 49.04 15.68
N THR A 13 -21.34 49.43 15.07
CA THR A 13 -20.49 48.54 14.26
C THR A 13 -19.18 48.18 14.96
N TRP A 14 -18.54 47.10 14.51
CA TRP A 14 -17.19 46.72 14.93
C TRP A 14 -16.18 47.09 13.85
N ASP A 15 -15.23 47.97 14.18
CA ASP A 15 -14.12 48.31 13.29
C ASP A 15 -12.86 47.56 13.68
N LEU A 16 -12.15 47.03 12.69
CA LEU A 16 -10.79 46.54 12.88
C LEU A 16 -9.91 47.71 13.35
N TRP A 17 -9.37 47.59 14.55
CA TRP A 17 -8.56 48.62 15.17
C TRP A 17 -7.06 48.34 15.01
N ARG A 18 -6.64 47.10 15.28
CA ARG A 18 -5.25 46.66 15.16
C ARG A 18 -5.20 45.20 14.74
N GLU A 19 -4.11 44.80 14.09
CA GLU A 19 -3.78 43.41 13.86
C GLU A 19 -2.29 43.19 14.09
N GLY A 20 -1.90 41.95 14.36
CA GLY A 20 -0.51 41.61 14.63
C GLY A 20 -0.23 40.13 14.47
N ASN A 21 1.06 39.80 14.42
CA ASN A 21 1.55 38.42 14.38
C ASN A 21 1.85 37.92 15.79
N GLY A 22 1.87 36.60 15.96
CA GLY A 22 2.20 35.96 17.24
C GLY A 22 1.06 35.99 18.26
N ASN A 23 1.41 35.83 19.53
CA ASN A 23 0.49 35.62 20.65
C ASN A 23 0.43 36.79 21.65
N THR A 24 0.92 37.98 21.26
CA THR A 24 1.04 39.13 22.16
C THR A 24 0.49 40.40 21.50
N ILE A 25 -0.29 41.17 22.25
CA ILE A 25 -0.67 42.55 21.91
C ILE A 25 0.18 43.49 22.77
N ALA A 26 1.24 44.06 22.19
CA ALA A 26 2.03 45.06 22.87
C ALA A 26 1.25 46.38 23.02
N ASP A 27 1.49 47.07 24.15
CA ASP A 27 1.00 48.42 24.43
C ASP A 27 -0.53 48.55 24.28
N TYR A 28 -1.28 47.63 24.87
CA TYR A 28 -2.74 47.71 24.90
C TYR A 28 -3.20 48.66 26.02
N GLU A 29 -3.77 49.79 25.63
CA GLU A 29 -4.53 50.67 26.51
C GLU A 29 -6.03 50.53 26.19
N HIS A 30 -6.85 50.30 27.22
CA HIS A 30 -8.29 50.06 27.03
C HIS A 30 -8.99 51.34 26.55
N PRO A 31 -9.65 51.36 25.37
CA PRO A 31 -10.12 52.60 24.74
C PRO A 31 -11.43 53.16 25.33
N GLY A 32 -11.86 52.69 26.50
CA GLY A 32 -13.14 53.09 27.12
C GLY A 32 -14.41 52.63 26.37
N VAL A 33 -14.28 51.84 25.31
CA VAL A 33 -15.38 51.23 24.54
C VAL A 33 -15.24 49.70 24.53
N PHE A 34 -16.26 48.97 24.11
CA PHE A 34 -16.15 47.52 23.97
C PHE A 34 -15.09 47.15 22.94
N THR A 35 -14.28 46.14 23.26
CA THR A 35 -13.26 45.59 22.37
C THR A 35 -13.48 44.10 22.17
N ARG A 36 -13.22 43.59 20.95
CA ARG A 36 -13.24 42.16 20.62
C ARG A 36 -11.88 41.77 20.09
N ILE A 37 -11.28 40.73 20.65
CA ILE A 37 -10.08 40.10 20.11
C ILE A 37 -10.46 38.81 19.38
N GLU A 38 -9.91 38.63 18.20
CA GLU A 38 -9.98 37.40 17.41
C GLU A 38 -8.55 36.86 17.25
N TRP A 39 -8.31 35.68 17.79
CA TRP A 39 -7.04 34.98 17.59
C TRP A 39 -7.08 34.21 16.26
N LEU A 40 -6.07 34.42 15.43
CA LEU A 40 -5.86 33.72 14.16
C LEU A 40 -4.91 32.54 14.41
N TRP A 41 -5.48 31.44 14.94
CA TRP A 41 -4.76 30.19 15.15
C TRP A 41 -4.60 29.43 13.84
N THR A 42 -3.47 28.74 13.71
CA THR A 42 -3.27 27.74 12.66
C THR A 42 -3.10 26.41 13.37
N GLU A 43 -3.95 25.44 13.07
CA GLU A 43 -3.78 24.08 13.61
C GLU A 43 -2.48 23.48 13.06
N SER A 44 -1.71 22.84 13.92
CA SER A 44 -0.48 22.14 13.53
C SER A 44 -0.46 20.76 14.13
N PHE A 45 0.14 19.84 13.39
CA PHE A 45 0.22 18.43 13.72
C PHE A 45 1.67 17.98 13.78
N LYS A 46 1.94 17.02 14.66
CA LYS A 46 3.26 16.44 14.79
C LYS A 46 3.41 15.32 13.76
N CYS A 47 4.43 15.42 12.92
CA CYS A 47 4.81 14.40 11.97
C CYS A 47 6.08 13.72 12.47
N THR A 48 6.06 12.40 12.61
CA THR A 48 7.21 11.60 13.02
C THR A 48 7.49 10.50 12.02
N ALA A 49 8.77 10.20 11.85
CA ALA A 49 9.23 9.07 11.07
C ALA A 49 10.35 8.33 11.81
N VAL A 50 10.30 7.01 11.77
CA VAL A 50 11.33 6.15 12.36
C VAL A 50 11.76 5.07 11.36
N ALA A 51 12.93 4.49 11.60
CA ALA A 51 13.46 3.38 10.82
C ALA A 51 13.36 2.08 11.62
N SER A 52 12.87 1.03 10.97
CA SER A 52 12.89 -0.36 11.44
C SER A 52 13.80 -1.17 10.52
N GLY A 53 14.71 -1.96 11.09
CA GLY A 53 15.81 -2.59 10.34
C GLY A 53 17.02 -1.68 10.18
N GLN A 54 17.91 -1.98 9.23
CA GLN A 54 19.14 -1.20 9.02
C GLN A 54 18.97 -0.16 7.89
N GLY A 55 18.75 1.08 8.31
CA GLY A 55 18.67 2.24 7.44
C GLY A 55 18.38 3.50 8.26
N SER A 56 18.06 4.59 7.57
CA SER A 56 17.74 5.87 8.19
C SER A 56 16.61 6.60 7.46
N VAL A 57 15.96 7.52 8.17
CA VAL A 57 15.08 8.53 7.58
C VAL A 57 15.74 9.90 7.67
N ASP A 58 15.50 10.76 6.68
CA ASP A 58 16.05 12.13 6.65
C ASP A 58 15.39 13.08 7.66
N LYS A 59 14.17 12.77 8.10
CA LYS A 59 13.40 13.51 9.11
C LYS A 59 12.85 12.57 10.15
N THR A 60 12.91 12.97 11.42
CA THR A 60 12.47 12.13 12.54
C THR A 60 11.25 12.70 13.28
N SER A 61 11.18 14.01 13.47
CA SER A 61 10.07 14.67 14.17
C SER A 61 10.01 16.16 13.83
N GLU A 62 8.92 16.60 13.20
CA GLU A 62 8.67 18.01 12.84
C GLU A 62 7.21 18.38 13.12
N TRP A 63 6.93 19.68 13.28
CA TRP A 63 5.57 20.21 13.35
C TRP A 63 5.21 20.86 12.01
N HIS A 64 4.03 20.56 11.52
CA HIS A 64 3.50 21.08 10.26
C HIS A 64 2.11 21.67 10.45
N ALA A 65 1.79 22.76 9.75
CA ALA A 65 0.43 23.29 9.75
C ALA A 65 -0.53 22.35 9.01
N ARG A 66 -1.81 22.39 9.36
CA ARG A 66 -2.85 21.69 8.59
C ARG A 66 -2.81 22.16 7.13
N GLY A 67 -2.78 21.22 6.19
CA GLY A 67 -2.69 21.46 4.75
C GLY A 67 -1.26 21.58 4.22
N ASP A 68 -0.24 21.58 5.10
CA ASP A 68 1.15 21.45 4.67
C ASP A 68 1.42 20.06 4.07
N THR A 69 2.59 19.91 3.46
CA THR A 69 3.09 18.62 2.97
C THR A 69 4.25 18.14 3.81
N PHE A 70 4.15 16.92 4.34
CA PHE A 70 5.25 16.20 4.96
C PHE A 70 5.92 15.29 3.92
N THR A 71 7.19 15.58 3.60
CA THR A 71 8.02 14.76 2.70
C THR A 71 9.17 14.17 3.47
N VAL A 72 9.33 12.84 3.43
CA VAL A 72 10.37 12.09 4.14
C VAL A 72 10.98 11.02 3.23
N SER A 73 12.30 10.86 3.28
CA SER A 73 13.05 9.89 2.48
C SER A 73 13.65 8.80 3.36
N ALA A 74 13.56 7.55 2.91
CA ALA A 74 14.21 6.40 3.53
C ALA A 74 15.51 6.06 2.79
N THR A 75 16.61 5.92 3.52
CA THR A 75 17.92 5.51 2.98
C THR A 75 18.33 4.17 3.58
N PRO A 76 18.40 3.08 2.80
CA PRO A 76 18.85 1.79 3.31
C PRO A 76 20.36 1.80 3.60
N SER A 77 20.76 1.05 4.62
CA SER A 77 22.18 0.74 4.85
C SER A 77 22.69 -0.26 3.80
N ASN A 78 24.02 -0.36 3.66
CA ASN A 78 24.63 -1.33 2.75
C ASN A 78 24.16 -2.76 3.06
N GLY A 79 23.74 -3.51 2.02
CA GLY A 79 23.19 -4.86 2.15
C GLY A 79 21.71 -4.93 2.55
N TRP A 80 21.02 -3.78 2.64
CA TRP A 80 19.60 -3.69 2.93
C TRP A 80 18.86 -2.97 1.80
N VAL A 81 17.55 -3.17 1.73
CA VAL A 81 16.65 -2.47 0.81
C VAL A 81 15.48 -1.88 1.57
N PHE A 82 14.99 -0.73 1.10
CA PHE A 82 13.74 -0.17 1.58
C PHE A 82 12.58 -1.05 1.10
N ALA A 83 11.81 -1.61 2.03
CA ALA A 83 10.68 -2.49 1.73
C ALA A 83 9.38 -1.69 1.57
N CYS A 84 9.00 -0.95 2.61
CA CYS A 84 7.80 -0.13 2.63
C CYS A 84 7.80 0.86 3.79
N TRP A 85 6.81 1.76 3.79
CA TRP A 85 6.36 2.53 4.94
C TRP A 85 5.15 1.86 5.58
N THR A 86 5.08 1.92 6.92
CA THR A 86 3.92 1.52 7.71
C THR A 86 3.46 2.68 8.59
N GLY A 87 2.27 2.57 9.21
CA GLY A 87 1.68 3.63 10.03
C GLY A 87 0.71 4.50 9.23
N SER A 88 0.78 5.82 9.40
CA SER A 88 -0.10 6.81 8.76
C SER A 88 0.17 6.98 7.26
N VAL A 89 0.08 5.91 6.47
CA VAL A 89 0.41 5.90 5.03
C VAL A 89 -0.76 5.33 4.22
N PRO A 90 -1.25 6.05 3.20
CA PRO A 90 -2.21 5.50 2.25
C PRO A 90 -1.61 4.29 1.53
N LYS A 91 -2.41 3.26 1.31
CA LYS A 91 -1.96 2.01 0.69
C LYS A 91 -1.23 2.21 -0.64
N SER A 92 -1.70 3.15 -1.46
CA SER A 92 -1.10 3.49 -2.75
C SER A 92 0.31 4.08 -2.67
N LYS A 93 0.75 4.51 -1.48
CA LYS A 93 2.05 5.17 -1.24
C LYS A 93 2.99 4.38 -0.35
N VAL A 94 2.62 3.17 0.08
CA VAL A 94 3.43 2.38 1.03
C VAL A 94 4.82 2.02 0.50
N VAL A 95 5.04 2.06 -0.81
CA VAL A 95 6.36 1.80 -1.42
C VAL A 95 7.02 3.05 -2.00
N ASP A 96 6.40 4.23 -1.83
CA ASP A 96 6.95 5.48 -2.34
C ASP A 96 8.19 5.91 -1.54
N ASN A 97 9.24 6.31 -2.23
CA ASN A 97 10.43 6.88 -1.61
C ASN A 97 11.06 7.92 -2.56
N PRO A 98 10.99 9.22 -2.25
CA PRO A 98 10.49 9.82 -1.02
C PRO A 98 8.97 9.67 -0.81
N LEU A 99 8.54 9.54 0.44
CA LEU A 99 7.13 9.53 0.84
C LEU A 99 6.63 10.96 1.02
N VAL A 100 5.53 11.30 0.34
CA VAL A 100 4.91 12.62 0.36
C VAL A 100 3.46 12.50 0.84
N LEU A 101 3.15 13.12 1.99
CA LEU A 101 1.83 13.09 2.64
C LEU A 101 1.30 14.50 2.89
N GLU A 102 0.00 14.70 2.69
CA GLU A 102 -0.69 15.92 3.13
C GLU A 102 -0.97 15.84 4.64
N VAL A 103 -0.74 16.94 5.35
CA VAL A 103 -0.92 17.03 6.80
C VAL A 103 -2.35 17.42 7.12
N SER A 104 -3.24 16.43 7.24
CA SER A 104 -4.61 16.63 7.73
C SER A 104 -4.76 16.34 9.23
N ASP A 105 -3.82 15.57 9.80
CA ASP A 105 -3.69 15.21 11.22
C ASP A 105 -2.22 14.82 11.50
N SER A 106 -1.91 14.36 12.72
CA SER A 106 -0.62 13.83 13.11
C SER A 106 -0.25 12.61 12.27
N ILE A 107 0.98 12.61 11.77
CA ILE A 107 1.52 11.55 10.91
C ILE A 107 2.57 10.79 11.71
N ASN A 108 2.43 9.47 11.82
CA ASN A 108 3.45 8.62 12.44
C ASN A 108 3.75 7.48 11.46
N VAL A 109 4.94 7.50 10.87
CA VAL A 109 5.33 6.53 9.85
C VAL A 109 6.61 5.78 10.23
N THR A 110 6.71 4.53 9.81
CA THR A 110 7.90 3.71 10.02
C THR A 110 8.39 3.21 8.68
N SER A 111 9.61 3.57 8.28
CA SER A 111 10.29 2.90 7.16
C SER A 111 10.74 1.52 7.61
N VAL A 112 10.49 0.53 6.76
CA VAL A 112 10.90 -0.86 6.99
C VAL A 112 12.01 -1.18 6.01
N PHE A 113 13.16 -1.57 6.53
CA PHE A 113 14.29 -2.06 5.76
C PHE A 113 14.44 -3.56 5.96
N VAL A 114 14.76 -4.27 4.89
CA VAL A 114 14.96 -5.72 4.91
C VAL A 114 16.28 -6.08 4.26
N VAL A 115 16.83 -7.25 4.60
CA VAL A 115 18.07 -7.73 4.00
C VAL A 115 17.88 -7.88 2.49
N ALA A 116 18.82 -7.34 1.72
CA ALA A 116 18.80 -7.43 0.26
C ALA A 116 18.84 -8.91 -0.16
N GLY A 117 17.94 -9.29 -1.07
CA GLY A 117 17.83 -10.68 -1.54
C GLY A 117 17.25 -11.66 -0.51
N SER A 118 16.55 -11.17 0.52
CA SER A 118 15.75 -12.04 1.40
C SER A 118 14.68 -12.81 0.62
N VAL A 119 14.44 -14.07 1.01
CA VAL A 119 13.56 -15.01 0.31
C VAL A 119 12.55 -15.61 1.29
N ALA A 120 11.29 -15.71 0.90
CA ALA A 120 10.25 -16.47 1.61
C ALA A 120 10.00 -17.78 0.85
N TYR A 121 10.25 -18.91 1.52
CA TYR A 121 10.04 -20.23 0.94
C TYR A 121 8.67 -20.80 1.32
N TRP A 122 7.85 -21.07 0.31
CA TRP A 122 6.57 -21.75 0.48
C TRP A 122 6.78 -23.20 0.89
N THR A 123 6.09 -23.65 1.94
CA THR A 123 6.06 -25.04 2.39
C THR A 123 4.64 -25.62 2.34
N GLY A 124 3.62 -24.76 2.45
CA GLY A 124 2.22 -25.18 2.51
C GLY A 124 1.91 -26.09 3.71
N ALA A 125 2.68 -25.96 4.80
CA ALA A 125 2.55 -26.79 6.00
C ALA A 125 1.42 -26.33 6.95
N GLY A 126 0.85 -25.16 6.72
CA GLY A 126 -0.22 -24.58 7.50
C GLY A 126 -1.57 -25.27 7.29
N THR A 127 -2.56 -24.81 8.05
CA THR A 127 -3.92 -25.38 8.09
C THR A 127 -4.77 -25.04 6.87
N ASN A 128 -4.32 -24.13 6.01
CA ASN A 128 -4.98 -23.70 4.80
C ASN A 128 -3.93 -23.31 3.74
N ALA A 129 -4.36 -22.99 2.52
CA ALA A 129 -3.47 -22.62 1.41
C ALA A 129 -3.15 -21.11 1.33
N LEU A 130 -3.51 -20.29 2.33
CA LEU A 130 -3.37 -18.83 2.23
C LEU A 130 -1.92 -18.38 2.44
N ALA A 131 -1.44 -17.46 1.59
CA ALA A 131 -0.13 -16.83 1.75
C ALA A 131 -0.04 -15.99 3.04
N SER A 132 -1.17 -15.46 3.51
CA SER A 132 -1.27 -14.75 4.79
C SER A 132 -1.11 -15.64 6.04
N ASN A 133 -1.14 -16.97 5.90
CA ASN A 133 -0.93 -17.88 7.02
C ASN A 133 0.58 -18.11 7.25
N PRO A 134 1.17 -17.62 8.35
CA PRO A 134 2.61 -17.70 8.57
C PRO A 134 3.14 -19.14 8.63
N ALA A 135 2.31 -20.09 9.06
CA ALA A 135 2.66 -21.52 9.12
C ALA A 135 2.89 -22.18 7.75
N ASN A 136 2.53 -21.51 6.65
CA ASN A 136 2.81 -21.97 5.29
C ASN A 136 4.21 -21.61 4.79
N TRP A 137 4.98 -20.84 5.56
CA TRP A 137 6.31 -20.37 5.19
C TRP A 137 7.36 -21.02 6.06
N ARG A 138 8.54 -21.29 5.49
CA ARG A 138 9.61 -22.04 6.16
C ARG A 138 10.03 -21.42 7.50
N ASP A 139 10.04 -20.10 7.58
CA ASP A 139 10.46 -19.35 8.77
C ASP A 139 9.30 -19.05 9.72
N GLY A 140 8.08 -19.52 9.41
CA GLY A 140 6.89 -19.29 10.24
C GLY A 140 6.39 -17.84 10.21
N GLU A 141 6.79 -17.05 9.21
CA GLU A 141 6.47 -15.63 9.04
C GLU A 141 5.84 -15.40 7.67
N GLN A 142 4.82 -14.53 7.60
CA GLN A 142 4.24 -14.15 6.32
C GLN A 142 5.24 -13.30 5.49
N PRO A 143 5.20 -13.38 4.16
CA PRO A 143 6.01 -12.52 3.30
C PRO A 143 5.71 -11.03 3.48
N PHE A 144 6.72 -10.21 3.23
CA PHE A 144 6.65 -8.76 3.25
C PHE A 144 7.19 -8.15 1.95
N HIS A 145 7.01 -6.84 1.76
CA HIS A 145 7.47 -6.14 0.56
C HIS A 145 8.97 -6.37 0.30
N MET A 146 9.36 -6.46 -0.97
CA MET A 146 10.76 -6.64 -1.43
C MET A 146 11.39 -7.98 -1.12
N GLN A 147 10.68 -8.91 -0.48
CA GLN A 147 11.12 -10.29 -0.36
C GLN A 147 10.85 -11.07 -1.65
N THR A 148 11.78 -11.94 -2.06
CA THR A 148 11.54 -12.88 -3.15
C THR A 148 10.66 -14.03 -2.68
N ILE A 149 9.60 -14.34 -3.41
CA ILE A 149 8.76 -15.52 -3.13
C ILE A 149 9.35 -16.71 -3.87
N ALA A 150 9.62 -17.80 -3.15
CA ALA A 150 10.28 -18.96 -3.72
C ALA A 150 9.53 -20.27 -3.44
N PHE A 151 9.47 -21.11 -4.47
CA PHE A 151 8.96 -22.48 -4.42
C PHE A 151 10.06 -23.48 -4.78
N GLY A 152 9.97 -24.66 -4.20
CA GLY A 152 10.90 -25.77 -4.39
C GLY A 152 10.21 -27.12 -4.28
N ALA A 153 11.02 -28.17 -4.09
CA ALA A 153 10.52 -29.53 -3.85
C ALA A 153 9.73 -29.64 -2.53
N GLU A 154 10.11 -28.85 -1.51
CA GLU A 154 9.32 -28.69 -0.30
C GLU A 154 8.01 -27.96 -0.64
N GLY A 155 6.87 -28.53 -0.25
CA GLY A 155 5.57 -27.96 -0.57
C GLY A 155 5.18 -28.05 -2.05
N ALA A 156 5.91 -28.82 -2.88
CA ALA A 156 5.71 -28.89 -4.33
C ALA A 156 4.26 -29.19 -4.76
N ASP A 157 3.57 -30.04 -4.00
CA ASP A 157 2.20 -30.45 -4.29
C ASP A 157 1.15 -29.63 -3.52
N LYS A 158 1.57 -28.65 -2.70
CA LYS A 158 0.70 -27.83 -1.87
C LYS A 158 0.29 -26.57 -2.64
N PRO A 159 -1.00 -26.41 -2.99
CA PRO A 159 -1.45 -25.22 -3.70
C PRO A 159 -1.29 -23.98 -2.82
N MET A 160 -1.08 -22.82 -3.43
CA MET A 160 -1.06 -21.54 -2.73
C MET A 160 -2.17 -20.63 -3.25
N THR A 161 -2.84 -19.93 -2.35
CA THR A 161 -3.66 -18.77 -2.66
C THR A 161 -2.93 -17.52 -2.20
N TRP A 162 -2.49 -16.69 -3.15
CA TRP A 162 -1.88 -15.40 -2.86
C TRP A 162 -2.97 -14.37 -2.52
N ASP A 163 -3.09 -14.07 -1.23
CA ASP A 163 -4.05 -13.12 -0.65
C ASP A 163 -3.39 -11.91 0.03
N LEU A 164 -2.08 -11.73 -0.18
CA LEU A 164 -1.31 -10.61 0.35
C LEU A 164 -1.26 -9.45 -0.65
N ASP A 165 -1.71 -8.28 -0.22
CA ASP A 165 -1.56 -7.04 -1.00
C ASP A 165 -0.23 -6.35 -0.66
N ILE A 166 0.85 -7.01 -1.07
CA ILE A 166 2.23 -6.55 -0.99
C ILE A 166 2.87 -6.64 -2.37
N ALA A 167 4.00 -5.96 -2.54
CA ALA A 167 4.81 -6.07 -3.75
C ALA A 167 6.06 -6.93 -3.48
N PRO A 168 6.12 -8.19 -3.96
CA PRO A 168 7.33 -8.99 -3.87
C PRO A 168 8.53 -8.37 -4.59
N GLY A 169 9.74 -8.66 -4.08
CA GLY A 169 11.00 -8.27 -4.73
C GLY A 169 11.34 -9.15 -5.94
N GLY A 170 10.73 -10.33 -6.04
CA GLY A 170 10.88 -11.25 -7.16
C GLY A 170 10.05 -12.51 -6.93
N TRP A 171 9.97 -13.36 -7.94
CA TRP A 171 9.26 -14.63 -7.86
C TRP A 171 10.06 -15.76 -8.51
N VAL A 172 10.29 -16.85 -7.77
CA VAL A 172 11.02 -18.01 -8.28
C VAL A 172 10.20 -19.26 -8.00
N GLN A 173 9.76 -19.93 -9.06
CA GLN A 173 8.93 -21.12 -8.95
C GLN A 173 9.59 -22.26 -9.71
N THR A 174 10.26 -23.14 -8.97
CA THR A 174 11.03 -24.27 -9.50
C THR A 174 10.67 -25.54 -8.76
N ASN A 175 10.62 -26.69 -9.43
CA ASN A 175 10.26 -27.98 -8.81
C ASN A 175 8.94 -27.97 -8.01
N TYR A 176 8.03 -27.09 -8.41
CA TYR A 176 6.68 -26.93 -7.88
C TYR A 176 5.67 -27.53 -8.87
N ASN A 177 4.81 -28.43 -8.41
CA ASN A 177 3.89 -29.22 -9.24
C ASN A 177 2.42 -28.87 -9.02
N SER A 178 2.16 -27.79 -8.29
CA SER A 178 0.82 -27.35 -7.92
C SER A 178 0.49 -25.98 -8.52
N VAL A 179 -0.57 -25.37 -8.00
CA VAL A 179 -1.15 -24.15 -8.56
C VAL A 179 -1.05 -23.01 -7.56
N VAL A 180 -0.62 -21.84 -8.06
CA VAL A 180 -0.72 -20.56 -7.37
C VAL A 180 -1.96 -19.82 -7.90
N THR A 181 -2.90 -19.56 -7.01
CA THR A 181 -4.13 -18.78 -7.28
C THR A 181 -3.93 -17.36 -6.78
N PHE A 182 -4.00 -16.38 -7.67
CA PHE A 182 -3.97 -14.97 -7.29
C PHE A 182 -5.38 -14.41 -7.14
N ASN A 183 -5.61 -13.73 -6.02
CA ASN A 183 -6.91 -13.10 -5.73
C ASN A 183 -6.98 -11.66 -6.22
N THR A 184 -6.40 -11.34 -7.38
CA THR A 184 -6.54 -9.99 -7.93
C THR A 184 -7.95 -9.76 -8.45
N VAL A 185 -8.53 -8.61 -8.09
CA VAL A 185 -9.94 -8.29 -8.38
C VAL A 185 -10.07 -7.19 -9.43
N TYR A 186 -11.25 -7.10 -10.05
CA TYR A 186 -11.61 -5.91 -10.82
C TYR A 186 -11.89 -4.73 -9.89
N PRO A 187 -11.55 -3.47 -10.27
CA PRO A 187 -11.74 -2.30 -9.41
C PRO A 187 -13.19 -2.07 -8.96
N ASP A 188 -14.16 -2.52 -9.74
CA ASP A 188 -15.60 -2.39 -9.51
C ASP A 188 -16.24 -3.64 -8.86
N ALA A 189 -15.44 -4.64 -8.49
CA ALA A 189 -15.93 -5.90 -7.91
C ALA A 189 -16.50 -5.76 -6.50
N GLY A 190 -16.20 -4.67 -5.78
CA GLY A 190 -16.59 -4.50 -4.37
C GLY A 190 -15.91 -5.48 -3.39
N LEU A 191 -14.90 -6.23 -3.86
CA LEU A 191 -14.17 -7.25 -3.09
C LEU A 191 -12.87 -6.72 -2.44
N GLY A 192 -12.53 -5.45 -2.66
CA GLY A 192 -11.34 -4.78 -2.14
C GLY A 192 -10.45 -4.21 -3.24
N ASP A 193 -9.30 -3.67 -2.83
CA ASP A 193 -8.43 -2.88 -3.70
C ASP A 193 -7.24 -3.65 -4.29
N PHE A 194 -7.14 -4.96 -4.02
CA PHE A 194 -6.06 -5.80 -4.55
C PHE A 194 -6.28 -6.07 -6.04
N THR A 195 -6.06 -5.04 -6.85
CA THR A 195 -6.46 -5.01 -8.25
C THR A 195 -5.35 -5.46 -9.20
N ILE A 196 -4.11 -5.51 -8.70
CA ILE A 196 -2.91 -5.93 -9.43
C ILE A 196 -1.88 -6.47 -8.44
N LEU A 197 -1.23 -7.58 -8.79
CA LEU A 197 0.00 -7.99 -8.12
C LEU A 197 1.17 -7.31 -8.80
N LEU A 198 1.89 -6.45 -8.06
CA LEU A 198 3.15 -5.88 -8.52
C LEU A 198 4.31 -6.73 -8.01
N ILE A 199 5.17 -7.21 -8.91
CA ILE A 199 6.43 -7.87 -8.57
C ILE A 199 7.54 -6.93 -9.06
N ASN A 200 8.35 -6.39 -8.14
CA ASN A 200 9.32 -5.34 -8.48
C ASN A 200 10.53 -5.85 -9.27
N GLY A 201 10.95 -7.09 -9.04
CA GLY A 201 12.06 -7.71 -9.76
C GLY A 201 11.60 -8.77 -10.76
N ASP A 202 12.44 -9.77 -10.94
CA ASP A 202 12.26 -10.80 -11.96
C ASP A 202 11.25 -11.87 -11.52
N VAL A 203 10.58 -12.46 -12.51
CA VAL A 203 9.79 -13.68 -12.36
C VAL A 203 10.48 -14.81 -13.12
N ASN A 204 10.85 -15.86 -12.39
CA ASN A 204 11.37 -17.10 -12.94
C ASN A 204 10.38 -18.24 -12.65
N LEU A 205 9.45 -18.46 -13.57
CA LEU A 205 8.38 -19.45 -13.46
C LEU A 205 8.76 -20.71 -14.27
N GLN A 206 9.44 -21.67 -13.66
CA GLN A 206 9.96 -22.85 -14.35
C GLN A 206 9.02 -24.06 -14.31
N SER A 207 8.14 -24.15 -13.31
CA SER A 207 7.17 -25.24 -13.16
C SER A 207 5.89 -24.81 -12.45
N GLY A 208 4.84 -25.63 -12.53
CA GLY A 208 3.55 -25.38 -11.88
C GLY A 208 2.73 -24.30 -12.61
N SER A 209 1.58 -23.95 -12.05
CA SER A 209 0.64 -23.07 -12.76
C SER A 209 0.26 -21.83 -11.98
N TRP A 210 0.06 -20.72 -12.70
CA TRP A 210 -0.57 -19.50 -12.17
C TRP A 210 -2.01 -19.41 -12.64
N THR A 211 -2.92 -19.00 -11.76
CA THR A 211 -4.35 -18.90 -12.04
C THR A 211 -5.03 -17.81 -11.20
N HIS A 212 -6.34 -17.62 -11.36
CA HIS A 212 -7.18 -16.79 -10.48
C HIS A 212 -8.44 -17.54 -10.02
N LEU A 213 -9.21 -16.95 -9.10
CA LEU A 213 -10.47 -17.56 -8.66
C LEU A 213 -11.55 -17.54 -9.76
N VAL A 214 -12.41 -18.54 -9.80
CA VAL A 214 -13.49 -18.66 -10.80
C VAL A 214 -14.52 -17.52 -10.66
N ASN A 215 -14.87 -16.89 -11.79
CA ASN A 215 -15.98 -15.96 -11.90
C ASN A 215 -17.30 -16.68 -12.17
N LYS A 216 -18.18 -16.78 -11.16
CA LYS A 216 -19.43 -17.56 -11.27
C LYS A 216 -20.61 -16.81 -11.90
N THR A 217 -20.79 -15.54 -11.55
CA THR A 217 -21.99 -14.75 -11.91
C THR A 217 -21.69 -13.35 -12.44
N GLY A 218 -20.41 -12.98 -12.49
CA GLY A 218 -19.93 -11.66 -12.89
C GLY A 218 -18.40 -11.60 -12.82
N GLN A 219 -17.82 -10.54 -13.36
CA GLN A 219 -16.37 -10.31 -13.36
C GLN A 219 -15.91 -9.79 -12.00
N PHE A 220 -15.42 -10.68 -11.15
CA PHE A 220 -14.90 -10.37 -9.83
C PHE A 220 -13.38 -10.51 -9.77
N TYR A 221 -12.89 -11.63 -10.27
CA TYR A 221 -11.48 -11.99 -10.26
C TYR A 221 -10.89 -11.90 -11.64
N ARG A 222 -9.61 -11.58 -11.70
CA ARG A 222 -8.77 -11.62 -12.88
C ARG A 222 -7.39 -12.05 -12.48
N LEU A 223 -6.61 -12.60 -13.40
CA LEU A 223 -5.17 -12.65 -13.22
C LEU A 223 -4.58 -11.34 -13.76
N ASN A 224 -4.19 -10.43 -12.86
CA ASN A 224 -3.56 -9.16 -13.23
C ASN A 224 -2.23 -9.00 -12.49
N VAL A 225 -1.13 -9.15 -13.21
CA VAL A 225 0.23 -9.12 -12.66
C VAL A 225 1.07 -8.14 -13.48
N ARG A 226 1.86 -7.31 -12.79
CA ARG A 226 2.91 -6.49 -13.40
C ARG A 226 4.27 -6.96 -12.88
N VAL A 227 5.15 -7.29 -13.81
CA VAL A 227 6.55 -7.64 -13.52
C VAL A 227 7.40 -6.43 -13.85
N GLY A 228 8.21 -5.98 -12.88
CA GLY A 228 9.11 -4.85 -13.01
C GLY A 228 10.42 -5.21 -13.70
N GLY A 229 10.89 -6.46 -13.54
CA GLY A 229 12.05 -7.02 -14.22
C GLY A 229 11.68 -7.95 -15.38
N ASP A 230 12.51 -8.96 -15.62
CA ASP A 230 12.31 -9.95 -16.66
C ASP A 230 11.33 -11.05 -16.21
N MET A 231 10.55 -11.58 -17.15
CA MET A 231 9.68 -12.74 -16.92
C MET A 231 10.13 -13.90 -17.79
N ALA A 232 10.63 -14.96 -17.16
CA ALA A 232 10.96 -16.24 -17.79
C ALA A 232 9.91 -17.29 -17.43
N ILE A 233 9.38 -17.98 -18.45
CA ILE A 233 8.43 -19.10 -18.29
C ILE A 233 9.06 -20.35 -18.89
N GLY A 234 9.23 -21.38 -18.07
CA GLY A 234 9.80 -22.67 -18.45
C GLY A 234 8.76 -23.61 -19.07
N PRO A 235 9.22 -24.72 -19.70
CA PRO A 235 8.35 -25.64 -20.42
C PRO A 235 7.40 -26.45 -19.52
N ALA A 236 7.70 -26.54 -18.22
CA ALA A 236 6.84 -27.21 -17.23
C ALA A 236 5.93 -26.24 -16.48
N ALA A 237 5.94 -24.96 -16.84
CA ALA A 237 5.08 -23.93 -16.26
C ALA A 237 3.89 -23.62 -17.15
N ALA A 238 2.81 -23.17 -16.52
CA ALA A 238 1.63 -22.68 -17.22
C ALA A 238 1.06 -21.42 -16.58
N ILE A 239 0.43 -20.59 -17.41
CA ILE A 239 -0.56 -19.62 -16.97
C ILE A 239 -1.90 -20.19 -17.41
N ASP A 240 -2.68 -20.69 -16.46
CA ASP A 240 -3.93 -21.38 -16.74
C ASP A 240 -5.11 -20.55 -16.24
N VAL A 241 -5.82 -19.97 -17.20
CA VAL A 241 -7.05 -19.19 -16.97
C VAL A 241 -8.27 -19.82 -17.63
N ALA A 242 -8.17 -21.08 -18.04
CA ALA A 242 -9.25 -21.78 -18.71
C ALA A 242 -10.46 -21.95 -17.78
N ALA A 243 -11.66 -21.69 -18.32
CA ALA A 243 -12.93 -21.81 -17.60
C ALA A 243 -13.06 -20.98 -16.31
N LEU A 244 -12.24 -19.93 -16.13
CA LEU A 244 -12.32 -19.03 -14.96
C LEU A 244 -13.11 -17.74 -15.21
N GLY A 245 -13.46 -17.46 -16.46
CA GLY A 245 -14.32 -16.36 -16.85
C GLY A 245 -15.80 -16.67 -16.63
N TYR A 246 -16.63 -15.63 -16.68
CA TYR A 246 -18.08 -15.84 -16.84
C TYR A 246 -18.34 -16.41 -18.23
N SER A 247 -19.30 -17.33 -18.35
CA SER A 247 -19.76 -17.83 -19.64
C SER A 247 -20.45 -16.72 -20.44
N GLN A 248 -19.69 -15.93 -21.20
CA GLN A 248 -20.28 -15.12 -22.25
C GLN A 248 -20.64 -16.06 -23.40
N LEU A 249 -21.94 -16.22 -23.65
CA LEU A 249 -22.48 -16.73 -24.90
C LEU A 249 -21.72 -16.08 -26.06
N CYS A 250 -20.94 -16.85 -26.81
CA CYS A 250 -20.55 -16.38 -28.13
C CYS A 250 -21.84 -16.26 -28.94
N LEU A 251 -22.31 -15.03 -29.17
CA LEU A 251 -23.33 -14.80 -30.19
C LEU A 251 -22.64 -14.83 -31.54
N ASP A 252 -22.34 -16.05 -32.00
CA ASP A 252 -22.15 -16.31 -33.43
C ASP A 252 -23.48 -16.86 -33.97
N GLY A 253 -24.22 -16.04 -34.71
CA GLY A 253 -25.36 -16.49 -35.51
C GLY A 253 -26.61 -16.97 -34.75
N GLY A 254 -26.78 -16.64 -33.47
CA GLY A 254 -28.06 -16.86 -32.76
C GLY A 254 -28.32 -18.30 -32.30
N VAL A 255 -27.31 -19.16 -32.26
CA VAL A 255 -27.40 -20.46 -31.57
C VAL A 255 -26.34 -20.53 -30.49
N ALA A 256 -26.79 -20.54 -29.24
CA ALA A 256 -25.95 -20.77 -28.08
C ALA A 256 -25.25 -22.13 -28.22
N LYS A 257 -23.92 -22.13 -28.38
CA LYS A 257 -23.10 -23.30 -28.05
C LYS A 257 -22.36 -22.99 -26.75
N THR A 258 -22.70 -23.72 -25.71
CA THR A 258 -21.91 -23.79 -24.50
C THR A 258 -20.63 -24.57 -24.82
N SER A 259 -19.47 -23.93 -24.77
CA SER A 259 -18.22 -24.67 -24.60
C SER A 259 -17.97 -24.91 -23.12
N ALA A 260 -17.57 -26.15 -22.79
CA ALA A 260 -17.20 -26.70 -21.49
C ALA A 260 -18.35 -27.25 -20.62
N ASN A 261 -18.90 -28.38 -21.05
CA ASN A 261 -18.97 -29.65 -20.29
C ASN A 261 -19.70 -30.69 -21.15
N GLU A 262 -18.94 -31.50 -21.91
CA GLU A 262 -19.23 -32.93 -22.00
C GLU A 262 -18.27 -33.65 -21.05
#